data_AF-A0A836W7J9-F1
#
_entry.id   AF-A0A836W7J9-F1
#
_cell.length_a   1.000
_cell.length_b   1.000
_cell.length_c   1.000
_cell.angle_alpha   90.00
_cell.angle_beta   90.00
_cell.angle_gamma   90.00
#
_symmetry.space_group_name_H-M   'P 1'
#
loop_
_entity.id
_entity.type
_entity.pdbx_description
1 polymer ?
#
loop_
_entity_poly.entity_id
_entity_poly.type
_entity_poly.pdbx_seq_one_letter_code
_entity_poly.pdbx_strand_id
1 'polypeptide(L)'
;MAHSKEQFTQAEQEWNLDELYNDLTSVKGKNLTPMENLHLRGLLCGCSPAEMAEKLLKNLNGLEVDLSKTVYHYVKNFLNPGHEKIENWRNICQWLEEAGYKYPPKSQSQSNQSVPVDAKVHISSITIENQTKNQTMDIGILVQLTVPFPSDNSKDNPAS
;
A
#
# COMPACT_ATOMS: atom_id res chain seq x y z
N MET A 1 23.15 -18.58 10.14
CA MET A 1 22.14 -17.68 10.74
C MET A 1 21.89 -16.55 9.74
N ALA A 2 20.95 -16.72 8.80
CA ALA A 2 20.87 -15.83 7.63
C ALA A 2 19.48 -15.78 6.97
N HIS A 3 18.39 -15.66 7.75
CA HIS A 3 17.05 -15.45 7.17
C HIS A 3 16.32 -14.20 7.66
N SER A 4 16.94 -13.35 8.47
CA SER A 4 16.28 -12.13 8.97
C SER A 4 16.00 -11.11 7.86
N LYS A 5 16.75 -11.13 6.75
CA LYS A 5 16.61 -10.16 5.65
C LYS A 5 15.40 -10.43 4.75
N GLU A 6 14.87 -11.65 4.76
CA GLU A 6 13.76 -12.10 3.90
C GLU A 6 12.41 -12.09 4.62
N GLN A 7 12.36 -11.75 5.90
CA GLN A 7 11.09 -11.64 6.62
C GLN A 7 10.42 -10.29 6.36
N PHE A 8 9.09 -10.31 6.23
CA PHE A 8 8.25 -9.13 6.05
C PHE A 8 8.50 -8.36 4.73
N THR A 9 8.85 -9.06 3.65
CA THR A 9 9.06 -8.48 2.31
C THR A 9 7.80 -7.85 1.70
N GLN A 10 6.61 -8.21 2.18
CA GLN A 10 5.36 -7.56 1.74
C GLN A 10 5.39 -6.05 1.98
N ALA A 11 6.02 -5.59 3.07
CA ALA A 11 6.17 -4.17 3.34
C ALA A 11 6.94 -3.43 2.24
N GLU A 12 7.90 -4.06 1.57
CA GLU A 12 8.65 -3.45 0.45
C GLU A 12 7.76 -3.18 -0.78
N GLN A 13 6.64 -3.91 -0.92
CA GLN A 13 5.74 -3.79 -2.05
C GLN A 13 4.61 -2.77 -1.82
N GLU A 14 4.26 -2.54 -0.56
CA GLU A 14 3.13 -1.69 -0.14
C GLU A 14 3.58 -0.33 0.40
N TRP A 15 4.85 -0.20 0.81
CA TRP A 15 5.38 0.99 1.45
C TRP A 15 6.69 1.47 0.81
N ASN A 16 6.87 2.78 0.78
CA ASN A 16 8.13 3.41 0.38
C ASN A 16 9.15 3.36 1.53
N LEU A 17 9.79 2.21 1.71
CA LEU A 17 10.74 2.00 2.80
C LEU A 17 12.00 2.87 2.68
N ASP A 18 12.45 3.18 1.47
CA ASP A 18 13.66 3.99 1.26
C ASP A 18 13.49 5.42 1.81
N GLU A 19 12.37 6.05 1.51
CA GLU A 19 12.04 7.39 2.01
C GLU A 19 11.82 7.36 3.52
N LEU A 20 11.04 6.37 3.99
CA LEU A 20 10.75 6.18 5.40
C LEU A 20 12.00 5.95 6.25
N TYR A 21 12.97 5.15 5.77
CA TYR A 21 14.24 4.93 6.45
C TYR A 21 15.12 6.17 6.46
N ASN A 22 15.13 6.95 5.37
CA ASN A 22 15.86 8.22 5.33
C ASN A 22 15.28 9.23 6.33
N ASP A 23 13.96 9.37 6.39
CA ASP A 23 13.31 10.31 7.29
C ASP A 23 13.48 9.89 8.75
N LEU A 24 13.30 8.61 9.06
CA LEU A 24 13.56 8.09 10.41
C LEU A 24 15.03 8.23 10.80
N THR A 25 15.98 8.02 9.88
CA THR A 25 17.41 8.27 10.11
C THR A 25 17.69 9.74 10.39
N SER A 26 16.99 10.64 9.71
CA SER A 26 17.10 12.09 9.93
C SER A 26 16.58 12.50 11.31
N VAL A 27 15.47 11.91 11.76
CA VAL A 27 14.90 12.15 13.11
C VAL A 27 15.77 11.54 14.21
N LYS A 28 16.27 10.32 13.99
CA LYS A 28 17.14 9.62 14.94
C LYS A 28 18.55 10.23 15.01
N GLY A 29 18.98 10.92 13.95
CA GLY A 29 20.33 11.43 13.77
C GLY A 29 21.40 10.35 13.56
N LYS A 30 20.99 9.08 13.41
CA LYS A 30 21.85 7.91 13.20
C LYS A 30 21.12 6.87 12.35
N ASN A 31 21.87 6.09 11.57
CA ASN A 31 21.32 5.01 10.76
C ASN A 31 20.51 4.02 11.61
N LEU A 32 19.36 3.60 11.10
CA LEU A 32 18.60 2.50 11.67
C LEU A 32 19.43 1.21 11.62
N THR A 33 19.40 0.49 12.72
CA THR A 33 20.00 -0.84 12.79
C THR A 33 19.16 -1.83 11.97
N PRO A 34 19.77 -2.92 11.47
CA PRO A 34 19.04 -3.95 10.74
C PRO A 34 17.85 -4.52 11.53
N MET A 35 17.95 -4.56 12.86
CA MET A 35 16.89 -5.03 13.75
C MET A 35 15.69 -4.08 13.75
N GLU A 36 15.92 -2.77 13.78
CA GLU A 36 14.86 -1.76 13.77
C GLU A 36 14.14 -1.73 12.43
N ASN A 37 14.90 -1.84 11.32
CA ASN A 37 14.31 -1.96 9.98
C ASN A 37 13.43 -3.20 9.87
N LEU A 38 13.86 -4.32 10.46
CA LEU A 38 13.09 -5.56 10.50
C LEU A 38 11.79 -5.42 11.31
N HIS A 39 11.89 -4.81 12.49
CA HIS A 39 10.73 -4.57 13.34
C HIS A 39 9.72 -3.64 12.66
N LEU A 40 10.19 -2.59 12.01
CA LEU A 40 9.35 -1.66 11.26
C LEU A 40 8.63 -2.36 10.10
N ARG A 41 9.33 -3.18 9.31
CA ARG A 41 8.71 -3.99 8.25
C ARG A 41 7.64 -4.93 8.79
N GLY A 42 7.87 -5.53 9.96
CA GLY A 42 6.88 -6.38 10.63
C GLY A 42 5.58 -5.63 10.92
N LEU A 43 5.69 -4.43 11.49
CA LEU A 43 4.52 -3.58 11.76
C LEU A 43 3.81 -3.16 10.48
N LEU A 44 4.55 -2.74 9.46
CA LEU A 44 4.02 -2.30 8.17
C LEU A 44 3.31 -3.42 7.39
N CYS A 45 3.72 -4.68 7.59
CA CYS A 45 3.00 -5.86 7.10
C CYS A 45 1.68 -6.13 7.84
N GLY A 46 1.33 -5.33 8.86
CA GLY A 46 0.18 -5.56 9.70
C GLY A 46 0.37 -6.69 10.72
N CYS A 47 1.60 -7.13 10.99
CA CYS A 47 1.87 -8.11 12.04
C CYS A 47 1.81 -7.44 13.41
N SER A 48 1.09 -8.07 14.33
CA SER A 48 1.10 -7.68 15.74
C SER A 48 2.45 -8.00 16.38
N PRO A 49 2.81 -7.31 17.50
CA PRO A 49 4.01 -7.62 18.26
C PRO A 49 4.12 -9.10 18.65
N ALA A 50 2.98 -9.76 18.90
CA ALA A 50 2.95 -11.20 19.18
C ALA A 50 3.35 -12.05 17.99
N GLU A 51 2.77 -11.82 16.82
CA GLU A 51 3.14 -12.53 15.59
C GLU A 51 4.59 -12.29 15.20
N MET A 52 5.08 -11.06 15.42
CA MET A 52 6.50 -10.73 15.21
C MET A 52 7.41 -11.47 16.19
N ALA A 53 7.03 -11.56 17.47
CA ALA A 53 7.80 -12.27 18.49
C ALA A 53 7.93 -13.76 18.15
N GLU A 54 6.84 -14.38 17.70
CA GLU A 54 6.83 -15.76 17.22
C GLU A 54 7.73 -15.95 16.00
N LYS A 55 7.59 -15.09 14.98
CA LYS A 55 8.40 -15.16 13.74
C LYS A 55 9.89 -14.89 13.96
N LEU A 56 10.22 -14.03 14.92
CA LEU A 56 11.59 -13.66 15.28
C LEU A 56 12.20 -14.58 16.34
N LEU A 57 11.43 -15.56 16.86
CA LEU A 57 11.81 -16.42 17.98
C LEU A 57 12.33 -15.61 19.18
N LYS A 58 11.66 -14.49 19.46
CA LYS A 58 11.97 -13.57 20.57
C LYS A 58 10.88 -13.61 21.62
N ASN A 59 11.24 -13.25 22.85
CA ASN A 59 10.25 -13.03 23.90
C ASN A 59 9.38 -11.82 23.57
N LEU A 60 8.05 -11.97 23.62
CA LEU A 60 7.07 -10.91 23.42
C LEU A 60 7.40 -9.65 24.23
N ASN A 61 7.57 -9.80 25.55
CA ASN A 61 7.85 -8.68 26.45
C ASN A 61 9.13 -7.93 26.06
N GLY A 62 10.16 -8.65 25.60
CA GLY A 62 11.41 -8.04 25.15
C GLY A 62 11.22 -7.27 23.85
N LEU A 63 10.45 -7.84 22.91
CA LEU A 63 10.16 -7.20 21.63
C LEU A 63 9.27 -5.97 21.80
N GLU A 64 8.24 -6.02 22.64
CA GLU A 64 7.36 -4.86 22.90
C GLU A 64 8.12 -3.69 23.52
N VAL A 65 9.01 -3.96 24.49
CA VAL A 65 9.85 -2.93 25.09
C VAL A 65 10.80 -2.34 24.05
N ASP A 66 11.37 -3.18 23.17
CA ASP A 66 12.27 -2.74 22.12
C ASP A 66 11.54 -1.89 21.08
N LEU A 67 10.36 -2.33 20.61
CA LEU A 67 9.46 -1.59 19.73
C LEU A 67 9.08 -0.23 20.33
N SER A 68 8.71 -0.20 21.61
CA SER A 68 8.33 1.03 22.30
C SER A 68 9.48 2.02 22.41
N LYS A 69 10.73 1.56 22.55
CA LYS A 69 11.93 2.41 22.67
C LYS A 69 12.53 2.83 21.33
N THR A 70 12.29 2.05 20.29
CA THR A 70 12.85 2.26 18.95
C THR A 70 11.80 2.80 18.01
N VAL A 71 11.08 1.92 17.30
CA VAL A 71 10.15 2.28 16.22
C VAL A 71 9.07 3.25 16.70
N TYR A 72 8.43 2.96 17.85
CA TYR A 72 7.33 3.79 18.35
C TYR A 72 7.83 5.18 18.75
N HIS A 73 9.01 5.23 19.36
CA HIS A 73 9.64 6.49 19.74
C HIS A 73 9.99 7.35 18.53
N TYR A 74 10.58 6.76 17.48
CA TYR A 74 10.98 7.49 16.28
C TYR A 74 9.78 7.99 15.49
N VAL A 75 8.78 7.13 15.24
CA VAL A 75 7.57 7.53 14.52
C VAL A 75 6.81 8.61 15.31
N LYS A 76 6.74 8.50 16.64
CA LYS A 76 6.11 9.52 17.48
C LYS A 76 6.81 10.87 17.34
N ASN A 77 8.14 10.91 17.47
CA ASN A 77 8.89 12.15 17.34
C ASN A 77 8.81 12.73 15.92
N PHE A 78 8.62 11.88 14.91
CA PHE A 78 8.55 12.28 13.52
C PHE A 78 7.18 12.85 13.12
N LEU A 79 6.09 12.12 13.42
CA LEU A 79 4.74 12.42 12.92
C LEU A 79 3.82 13.08 13.95
N ASN A 80 4.12 12.95 15.24
CA ASN A 80 3.26 13.52 16.28
C ASN A 80 4.07 14.10 17.46
N PRO A 81 4.69 15.27 17.26
CA PRO A 81 5.37 15.99 18.34
C PRO A 81 4.41 16.53 19.43
N GLY A 82 3.10 16.23 19.35
CA GLY A 82 2.03 16.96 20.03
C GLY A 82 1.16 16.20 21.03
N HIS A 83 1.59 15.05 21.58
CA HIS A 83 1.01 14.39 22.78
C HIS A 83 -0.01 13.23 22.64
N GLU A 84 -0.24 12.59 21.49
CA GLU A 84 -0.99 11.33 21.54
C GLU A 84 -0.10 10.16 22.00
N LYS A 85 -0.60 9.41 22.99
CA LYS A 85 0.01 8.16 23.40
C LYS A 85 -0.21 7.15 22.27
N ILE A 86 0.84 6.44 21.86
CA ILE A 86 0.68 5.28 20.99
C ILE A 86 0.01 4.20 21.84
N GLU A 87 -1.32 4.15 21.83
CA GLU A 87 -2.10 3.13 22.53
C GLU A 87 -2.16 1.83 21.72
N ASN A 88 -2.06 1.94 20.40
CA ASN A 88 -2.12 0.80 19.51
C ASN A 88 -1.04 0.90 18.41
N TRP A 89 -0.36 -0.21 18.15
CA TRP A 89 0.65 -0.30 17.09
C TRP A 89 0.07 -0.02 15.71
N ARG A 90 -1.25 -0.21 15.54
CA ARG A 90 -1.96 0.16 14.31
C ARG A 90 -1.93 1.66 14.02
N ASN A 91 -1.86 2.50 15.04
CA ASN A 91 -1.80 3.95 14.86
C ASN A 91 -0.53 4.35 14.11
N ILE A 92 0.57 3.60 14.28
CA ILE A 92 1.82 3.85 13.55
C ILE A 92 1.62 3.63 12.06
N CYS A 93 0.97 2.53 11.68
CA CYS A 93 0.68 2.26 10.28
C CYS A 93 -0.22 3.36 9.72
N GLN A 94 -1.27 3.75 10.45
CA GLN A 94 -2.17 4.82 10.05
C GLN A 94 -1.44 6.15 9.86
N TRP A 95 -0.60 6.57 10.80
CA TRP A 95 0.14 7.83 10.68
C TRP A 95 1.12 7.83 9.51
N LEU A 96 1.82 6.72 9.27
CA LEU A 96 2.71 6.59 8.12
C LEU A 96 1.92 6.59 6.79
N GLU A 97 0.71 6.04 6.79
CA GLU A 97 -0.20 6.10 5.63
C GLU A 97 -0.70 7.54 5.39
N GLU A 98 -1.13 8.24 6.43
CA GLU A 98 -1.55 9.66 6.36
C GLU A 98 -0.41 10.58 5.93
N ALA A 99 0.84 10.25 6.29
CA ALA A 99 2.03 10.97 5.84
C ALA A 99 2.44 10.64 4.39
N GLY A 100 1.77 9.70 3.72
CA GLY A 100 1.97 9.40 2.31
C GLY A 100 3.05 8.37 2.00
N TYR A 101 3.56 7.63 3.01
CA TYR A 101 4.58 6.59 2.79
C TYR A 101 4.03 5.29 2.22
N LYS A 102 2.73 5.07 2.33
CA LYS A 102 2.07 3.90 1.75
C LYS A 102 1.84 4.18 0.27
N TYR A 103 2.24 3.24 -0.58
CA TYR A 103 1.88 3.36 -1.99
C TYR A 103 0.36 3.39 -2.11
N PRO A 104 -0.20 4.21 -3.02
CA PRO A 104 -1.62 4.14 -3.31
C PRO A 104 -1.96 2.68 -3.61
N PRO A 105 -3.05 2.14 -3.05
CA PRO A 105 -3.42 0.76 -3.30
C PRO A 105 -3.39 0.59 -4.80
N LYS A 106 -2.49 -0.30 -5.28
CA LYS A 106 -2.44 -0.65 -6.69
C LYS A 106 -3.88 -1.02 -6.99
N SER A 107 -4.56 -0.15 -7.72
CA SER A 107 -5.93 -0.39 -8.11
C SER A 107 -5.80 -1.57 -9.05
N GLN A 108 -5.83 -2.79 -8.49
CA GLN A 108 -6.40 -3.91 -9.21
C GLN A 108 -7.76 -3.36 -9.57
N SER A 109 -7.93 -3.01 -10.83
CA SER A 109 -9.18 -2.60 -11.40
C SER A 109 -10.17 -3.71 -11.07
N GLN A 110 -10.87 -3.59 -9.94
CA GLN A 110 -12.07 -4.33 -9.67
C GLN A 110 -13.11 -3.72 -10.60
N SER A 111 -13.04 -4.12 -11.87
CA SER A 111 -14.22 -4.16 -12.72
C SER A 111 -15.10 -5.30 -12.20
N ASN A 112 -15.70 -5.08 -11.02
CA ASN A 112 -16.89 -5.80 -10.57
C ASN A 112 -18.16 -5.13 -11.09
N GLN A 113 -18.05 -4.21 -12.05
CA GLN A 113 -19.18 -3.94 -12.92
C GLN A 113 -19.23 -5.11 -13.91
N SER A 114 -20.22 -5.97 -13.68
CA SER A 114 -20.70 -6.94 -14.65
C SER A 114 -20.81 -6.21 -15.99
N VAL A 115 -19.87 -6.48 -16.89
CA VAL A 115 -19.98 -6.03 -18.28
C VAL A 115 -21.21 -6.77 -18.81
N PRO A 116 -22.25 -6.08 -19.32
CA PRO A 116 -23.34 -6.78 -19.98
C PRO A 116 -22.71 -7.66 -21.06
N VAL A 117 -23.07 -8.94 -21.05
CA VAL A 117 -22.51 -10.02 -21.88
C VAL A 117 -22.50 -9.72 -23.39
N ASP A 118 -23.20 -8.67 -23.82
CA ASP A 118 -23.36 -8.21 -25.20
C ASP A 118 -22.63 -6.89 -25.54
N ALA A 119 -21.72 -6.39 -24.71
CA ALA A 119 -20.94 -5.19 -25.04
C ALA A 119 -20.01 -5.44 -26.24
N LYS A 120 -20.44 -5.02 -27.43
CA LYS A 120 -19.65 -5.12 -28.66
C LYS A 120 -18.55 -4.06 -28.67
N VAL A 121 -17.31 -4.48 -28.42
CA VAL A 121 -16.12 -3.63 -28.43
C VAL A 121 -15.65 -3.45 -29.88
N HIS A 122 -15.52 -2.20 -30.35
CA HIS A 122 -14.94 -1.90 -31.65
C HIS A 122 -13.57 -1.21 -31.48
N ILE A 123 -12.50 -1.91 -31.85
CA ILE A 123 -11.15 -1.34 -31.90
C ILE A 123 -11.02 -0.58 -33.21
N SER A 124 -10.87 0.73 -33.13
CA SER A 124 -10.89 1.59 -34.31
C SER A 124 -9.50 1.70 -34.95
N SER A 125 -8.45 1.73 -34.14
CA SER A 125 -7.08 1.79 -34.60
C SER A 125 -6.11 1.34 -33.51
N ILE A 126 -5.03 0.69 -33.93
CA ILE A 126 -3.87 0.36 -33.09
C ILE A 126 -2.68 1.05 -33.74
N THR A 127 -2.00 1.89 -32.97
CA THR A 127 -0.77 2.56 -33.39
C THR A 127 0.38 1.97 -32.59
N ILE A 128 1.41 1.52 -33.30
CA ILE A 128 2.63 0.96 -32.72
C ILE A 128 3.78 1.84 -33.18
N GLU A 129 4.41 2.53 -32.23
CA GLU A 129 5.56 3.39 -32.52
C GLU A 129 6.83 2.75 -31.95
N ASN A 130 7.81 2.53 -32.84
CA ASN A 130 9.13 2.04 -32.45
C ASN A 130 10.04 3.23 -32.12
N GLN A 131 10.29 3.49 -30.82
CA GLN A 131 11.26 4.52 -30.43
C GLN A 131 12.69 3.99 -30.58
N THR A 132 13.47 4.62 -31.45
CA THR A 132 14.84 4.19 -31.82
C THR A 132 15.94 4.68 -30.87
N LYS A 133 15.61 5.32 -29.73
CA LYS A 133 16.62 5.86 -28.80
C LYS A 133 16.56 5.29 -27.38
N ASN A 134 15.57 4.48 -27.07
CA ASN A 134 15.25 3.95 -25.75
C ASN A 134 14.33 2.77 -26.03
N GLN A 135 14.72 1.55 -25.64
CA GLN A 135 14.15 0.25 -26.04
C GLN A 135 12.71 0.00 -25.53
N THR A 136 11.85 1.00 -25.57
CA THR A 136 10.46 0.99 -25.12
C THR A 136 9.56 1.15 -26.34
N MET A 137 8.73 0.14 -26.57
CA MET A 137 7.69 0.14 -27.59
C MET A 137 6.47 0.88 -27.05
N ASP A 138 6.03 1.93 -27.75
CA ASP A 138 4.81 2.65 -27.41
C ASP A 138 3.64 2.08 -28.23
N ILE A 139 2.54 1.74 -27.56
CA ILE A 139 1.35 1.17 -28.20
C ILE A 139 0.14 2.01 -27.78
N GLY A 140 -0.39 2.78 -28.72
CA GLY A 140 -1.64 3.52 -28.58
C GLY A 140 -2.82 2.71 -29.11
N ILE A 141 -3.87 2.54 -28.31
CA ILE A 141 -5.11 1.84 -28.72
C ILE A 141 -6.29 2.78 -28.56
N LEU A 142 -7.05 2.99 -29.63
CA LEU A 142 -8.30 3.75 -29.60
C LEU A 142 -9.50 2.78 -29.60
N VAL A 143 -10.22 2.73 -28.48
CA VAL A 143 -11.38 1.84 -28.28
C VAL A 143 -12.66 2.66 -28.23
N GLN A 144 -13.67 2.25 -29.00
CA GLN A 144 -15.02 2.80 -28.93
C GLN A 144 -15.97 1.75 -28.35
N LEU A 145 -16.71 2.13 -27.32
CA LEU A 145 -17.68 1.28 -26.65
C LEU A 145 -19.09 1.79 -26.96
N THR A 146 -19.91 0.94 -27.58
CA THR A 146 -21.34 1.24 -27.77
C THR A 146 -22.13 0.47 -26.73
N VAL A 147 -22.72 1.18 -25.76
CA VAL A 147 -23.63 0.58 -24.78
C VAL A 147 -25.08 0.81 -25.22
N PRO A 148 -25.93 -0.23 -25.28
CA PRO A 148 -27.36 -0.04 -25.47
C PRO A 148 -27.96 0.51 -24.18
N PHE A 149 -28.42 1.76 -24.20
CA PHE A 149 -29.20 2.32 -23.10
C PHE A 149 -30.60 1.69 -23.07
N PRO A 150 -31.10 1.21 -21.91
CA PRO A 150 -32.48 0.74 -21.82
C PRO A 150 -33.43 1.94 -21.91
N SER A 151 -34.41 1.87 -22.82
CA SER A 151 -35.45 2.89 -22.97
C SER A 151 -36.41 2.86 -21.78
N ASP A 152 -36.68 4.05 -21.21
CA ASP A 152 -37.50 4.29 -20.04
C ASP A 152 -38.99 4.01 -20.34
N ASN A 153 -39.55 2.91 -19.81
CA ASN A 153 -40.97 2.62 -19.89
C ASN A 153 -41.71 3.27 -18.71
N SER A 154 -42.15 4.52 -18.88
CA SER A 154 -43.16 5.14 -18.02
C SER A 154 -44.46 4.36 -18.06
N LYS A 155 -44.88 3.85 -16.90
CA LYS A 155 -46.21 3.24 -16.66
C LYS A 155 -47.29 4.31 -16.76
N ASP A 156 -48.09 4.25 -17.82
CA ASP A 156 -49.44 4.81 -17.85
C ASP A 156 -50.35 3.87 -17.03
N ASN A 157 -51.01 4.42 -16.00
CA ASN A 157 -51.98 3.68 -15.19
C ASN A 157 -53.29 4.49 -15.16
N PRO A 158 -54.38 4.03 -15.81
CA PRO A 158 -55.68 4.63 -15.58
C PRO A 158 -56.38 3.96 -14.39
N ALA A 159 -57.07 4.80 -13.62
CA ALA A 159 -57.79 4.50 -12.40
C ALA A 159 -58.95 3.50 -12.59
N SER A 160 -59.29 2.79 -11.51
CA SER A 160 -60.60 2.19 -11.26
C SER A 160 -60.96 2.40 -9.80
#